data_AF-A0A7Z9F3N3-F1
#
_entry.id   AF-A0A7Z9F3N3-F1
#
_cell.length_a   1.000
_cell.length_b   1.000
_cell.length_c   1.000
_cell.angle_alpha   90.00
_cell.angle_beta   90.00
_cell.angle_gamma   90.00
#
_symmetry.space_group_name_H-M   'P 1'
#
loop_
_entity.id
_entity.type
_entity.pdbx_description
1 polymer ?
#
loop_
_entity_poly.entity_id
_entity_poly.type
_entity_poly.pdbx_seq_one_letter_code
_entity_poly.pdbx_strand_id
1 'polypeptide(L)'
;LGMITPLRDGMNLIAKEYIAAQGEDPGVLVLSKFSGAAVELTEATQVNPYDTDGTAEQLYQALRMPHTERVRRWRSQMNAVTENTARAWGESFFQELQLS
;
A
#
# COMPACT_ATOMS: atom_id res chain seq x y z
N LEU A 1 12.37 -4.23 0.99
CA LEU A 1 11.27 -4.66 0.10
C LEU A 1 10.22 -5.33 0.97
N GLY A 2 8.96 -4.93 0.87
CA GLY A 2 7.83 -5.57 1.55
C GLY A 2 6.92 -6.19 0.50
N MET A 3 6.62 -7.47 0.62
CA MET A 3 5.75 -8.19 -0.32
C MET A 3 4.50 -8.67 0.42
N ILE A 4 3.35 -8.20 -0.02
CA ILE A 4 2.06 -8.48 0.60
C ILE A 4 1.11 -8.91 -0.52
N THR A 5 0.94 -10.23 -0.68
CA THR A 5 0.20 -10.81 -1.80
C THR A 5 -1.00 -11.66 -1.36
N PRO A 6 -1.97 -11.12 -0.62
CA PRO A 6 -3.20 -11.85 -0.31
C PRO A 6 -4.02 -12.10 -1.57
N LEU A 7 -4.69 -13.26 -1.62
CA LEU A 7 -5.64 -13.60 -2.69
C LEU A 7 -6.93 -12.78 -2.59
N ARG A 8 -7.30 -12.36 -1.37
CA ARG A 8 -8.40 -11.42 -1.08
C ARG A 8 -8.22 -10.88 0.34
N ASP A 9 -8.25 -9.56 0.51
CA ASP A 9 -8.16 -8.92 1.83
C ASP A 9 -8.97 -7.62 1.84
N GLY A 10 -9.75 -7.40 2.88
CA GLY A 10 -10.62 -6.22 3.03
C GLY A 10 -9.82 -4.95 3.30
N MET A 11 -8.88 -4.99 4.25
CA MET A 11 -7.96 -3.88 4.55
C MET A 11 -6.66 -4.45 5.10
N ASN A 12 -5.56 -4.18 4.41
CA ASN A 12 -4.26 -4.67 4.84
C ASN A 12 -3.52 -3.60 5.65
N LEU A 13 -3.61 -3.69 6.98
CA LEU A 13 -2.92 -2.75 7.87
C LEU A 13 -1.41 -2.95 7.87
N ILE A 14 -0.93 -4.18 7.67
CA ILE A 14 0.51 -4.48 7.54
C ILE A 14 1.14 -3.68 6.39
N ALA A 15 0.41 -3.47 5.29
CA ALA A 15 0.87 -2.63 4.18
C ALA A 15 1.03 -1.17 4.60
N LYS A 16 0.08 -0.63 5.35
CA LYS A 16 0.13 0.74 5.89
C LYS A 16 1.26 0.89 6.92
N GLU A 17 1.43 -0.09 7.82
CA GLU A 17 2.52 -0.13 8.79
C GLU A 17 3.88 -0.22 8.11
N TYR A 18 4.02 -1.02 7.05
CA TYR A 18 5.25 -1.10 6.28
C TYR A 18 5.64 0.24 5.65
N ILE A 19 4.67 1.04 5.18
CA ILE A 19 4.93 2.40 4.69
C ILE A 19 5.29 3.34 5.85
N ALA A 20 4.53 3.28 6.95
CA ALA A 20 4.72 4.12 8.14
C ALA A 20 6.07 3.93 8.83
N ALA A 21 6.62 2.70 8.80
CA ALA A 21 7.85 2.33 9.48
C ALA A 21 9.14 2.72 8.73
N GLN A 22 9.05 3.33 7.53
CA GLN A 22 10.25 3.66 6.74
C GLN A 22 10.78 5.08 6.99
N GLY A 23 12.04 5.29 6.62
CA GLY A 23 12.76 6.56 6.74
C GLY A 23 13.34 7.06 5.41
N GLU A 24 14.52 7.69 5.47
CA GLU A 24 15.14 8.42 4.35
C GLU A 24 15.59 7.54 3.15
N ASP A 25 15.77 6.24 3.36
CA ASP A 25 15.96 5.25 2.29
C ASP A 25 14.81 4.24 2.29
N PRO A 26 13.67 4.59 1.67
CA PRO A 26 12.52 3.73 1.66
C PRO A 26 12.71 2.56 0.69
N GLY A 27 12.25 1.38 1.11
CA GLY A 27 12.08 0.22 0.26
C GLY A 27 10.75 0.23 -0.49
N VAL A 28 10.66 -0.57 -1.55
CA VAL A 28 9.43 -0.70 -2.35
C VAL A 28 8.43 -1.64 -1.66
N LEU A 29 7.15 -1.25 -1.69
CA LEU A 29 6.01 -2.10 -1.33
C LEU A 29 5.46 -2.77 -2.60
N VAL A 30 5.42 -4.10 -2.59
CA VAL A 30 4.75 -4.93 -3.59
C VAL A 30 3.45 -5.42 -2.99
N LEU A 31 2.31 -5.09 -3.62
CA LEU A 31 0.99 -5.27 -3.04
C LEU A 31 0.05 -5.99 -4.00
N SER A 32 -0.70 -6.98 -3.54
CA SER A 32 -1.78 -7.57 -4.33
C SER A 32 -2.83 -6.52 -4.66
N LYS A 33 -3.24 -6.46 -5.93
CA LYS A 33 -4.38 -5.63 -6.36
C LYS A 33 -5.71 -6.01 -5.72
N PHE A 34 -5.78 -7.18 -5.05
CA PHE A 34 -6.96 -7.67 -4.33
C PHE A 34 -6.94 -7.33 -2.83
N SER A 35 -5.96 -6.55 -2.38
CA SER A 35 -5.96 -5.94 -1.06
C SER A 35 -6.73 -4.63 -1.10
N GLY A 36 -7.65 -4.39 -0.15
CA GLY A 36 -8.31 -3.09 -0.04
C GLY A 36 -7.35 -1.93 0.21
N ALA A 37 -6.16 -2.18 0.78
CA ALA A 37 -5.12 -1.15 0.89
C ALA A 37 -4.58 -0.71 -0.48
N ALA A 38 -4.76 -1.50 -1.55
CA ALA A 38 -4.32 -1.13 -2.90
C ALA A 38 -5.13 0.03 -3.51
N VAL A 39 -6.32 0.30 -2.98
CA VAL A 39 -7.15 1.46 -3.38
C VAL A 39 -6.53 2.76 -2.88
N GLU A 40 -5.94 2.74 -1.68
CA GLU A 40 -5.30 3.92 -1.07
C GLU A 40 -3.81 4.03 -1.44
N LEU A 41 -3.10 2.89 -1.49
CA LEU A 41 -1.67 2.81 -1.78
C LEU A 41 -1.41 2.65 -3.28
N THR A 42 -1.86 3.63 -4.07
CA THR A 42 -1.87 3.55 -5.54
C THR A 42 -0.47 3.51 -6.16
N GLU A 43 0.54 4.09 -5.50
CA GLU A 43 1.94 4.04 -5.94
C GLU A 43 2.68 2.75 -5.52
N ALA A 44 2.02 1.84 -4.80
CA ALA A 44 2.57 0.51 -4.54
C ALA A 44 2.80 -0.24 -5.86
N THR A 45 3.81 -1.11 -5.90
CA THR A 45 3.98 -2.01 -7.05
C THR A 45 2.90 -3.07 -7.00
N GLN A 46 1.81 -2.87 -7.75
CA GLN A 46 0.68 -3.77 -7.72
C GLN A 46 0.97 -5.04 -8.52
N VAL A 47 0.59 -6.18 -7.95
CA VAL A 47 0.74 -7.50 -8.57
C VAL A 47 -0.58 -8.27 -8.56
N ASN A 48 -0.72 -9.16 -9.55
CA ASN A 48 -1.77 -10.14 -9.57
C ASN A 48 -1.21 -11.46 -9.00
N PRO A 49 -1.61 -11.90 -7.80
CA PRO A 49 -1.07 -13.12 -7.20
C PRO A 49 -1.38 -14.41 -8.00
N TYR A 50 -2.32 -14.37 -8.96
CA TYR A 50 -2.60 -15.48 -9.87
C TYR A 50 -1.68 -15.49 -11.11
N ASP A 51 -0.88 -14.44 -11.33
CA ASP A 51 0.05 -14.30 -12.45
C ASP A 51 1.49 -14.29 -11.91
N THR A 52 2.11 -15.47 -11.88
CA THR A 52 3.45 -15.67 -11.34
C THR A 52 4.52 -14.95 -12.15
N ASP A 53 4.39 -14.95 -13.48
CA ASP A 53 5.36 -14.33 -14.38
C ASP A 53 5.29 -12.81 -14.29
N GLY A 54 4.07 -12.24 -14.29
CA GLY A 54 3.88 -10.81 -14.07
C GLY A 54 4.33 -10.37 -12.68
N THR A 55 4.11 -11.20 -11.65
CA THR A 55 4.62 -10.92 -10.29
C THR A 55 6.14 -10.92 -10.25
N ALA A 56 6.81 -11.86 -10.94
CA ALA A 56 8.27 -11.93 -11.00
C ALA A 56 8.87 -10.70 -11.71
N GLU A 57 8.26 -10.26 -12.81
CA GLU A 57 8.68 -9.04 -13.52
C GLU A 57 8.55 -7.81 -12.62
N GLN A 58 7.39 -7.65 -11.97
CA GLN A 58 7.15 -6.52 -11.06
C GLN A 58 8.10 -6.52 -9.86
N LEU A 59 8.43 -7.71 -9.33
CA LEU A 59 9.42 -7.86 -8.27
C LEU A 59 10.81 -7.44 -8.74
N TYR A 60 11.20 -7.85 -9.95
CA TYR A 60 12.47 -7.46 -10.55
C TYR A 60 12.58 -5.94 -10.74
N GLN A 61 11.51 -5.30 -11.23
CA GLN A 61 11.45 -3.84 -11.35
C GLN A 61 11.53 -3.16 -9.97
N ALA A 62 10.81 -3.68 -8.96
CA ALA A 62 10.83 -3.14 -7.60
C ALA A 62 12.24 -3.19 -6.97
N LEU A 63 12.99 -4.27 -7.19
CA LEU A 63 14.36 -4.42 -6.70
C LEU A 63 15.35 -3.45 -7.36
N ARG A 64 15.10 -3.05 -8.61
CA ARG A 64 15.96 -2.16 -9.40
C ARG A 64 15.50 -0.70 -9.37
N MET A 65 14.44 -0.39 -8.62
CA MET A 65 13.86 0.94 -8.57
C MET A 65 14.88 1.96 -8.02
N PRO A 66 15.18 3.05 -8.77
CA PRO A 66 16.09 4.09 -8.32
C PRO A 66 15.62 4.75 -7.01
N HIS A 67 16.57 5.15 -6.17
CA HIS A 67 16.28 5.77 -4.86
C HIS A 67 15.31 6.97 -4.96
N THR A 68 15.52 7.85 -5.95
CA THR A 68 14.67 9.02 -6.21
C THR A 68 13.21 8.64 -6.43
N GLU A 69 12.97 7.57 -7.19
CA GLU A 69 11.63 7.05 -7.45
C GLU A 69 11.04 6.39 -6.20
N ARG A 70 11.84 5.63 -5.44
CA ARG A 70 11.38 5.04 -4.17
C ARG A 70 10.92 6.11 -3.18
N VAL A 71 11.68 7.19 -3.04
CA VAL A 71 11.33 8.32 -2.17
C VAL A 71 10.06 9.03 -2.65
N ARG A 72 9.91 9.26 -3.97
CA ARG A 72 8.70 9.87 -4.54
C ARG A 72 7.45 9.06 -4.19
N ARG A 73 7.49 7.75 -4.47
CA ARG A 73 6.37 6.83 -4.22
C ARG A 73 6.08 6.66 -2.74
N TRP A 74 7.12 6.58 -1.91
CA TRP A 74 6.96 6.48 -0.46
C TRP A 74 6.28 7.72 0.13
N ARG A 75 6.69 8.94 -0.28
CA ARG A 75 6.04 10.17 0.19
C ARG A 75 4.55 10.23 -0.17
N SER A 76 4.20 9.86 -1.40
CA SER A 76 2.80 9.79 -1.83
C SER A 76 1.99 8.79 -1.01
N GLN A 77 2.54 7.59 -0.77
CA GLN A 77 1.87 6.59 0.05
C GLN A 77 1.81 6.97 1.53
N MET A 78 2.84 7.62 2.06
CA MET A 78 2.84 8.12 3.44
C MET A 78 1.73 9.14 3.65
N ASN A 79 1.55 10.07 2.71
CA ASN A 79 0.44 11.03 2.75
C ASN A 79 -0.91 10.31 2.81
N ALA A 80 -1.12 9.31 1.94
CA ALA A 80 -2.35 8.51 1.94
C ALA A 80 -2.57 7.76 3.27
N VAL A 81 -1.52 7.22 3.89
CA VAL A 81 -1.58 6.55 5.21
C VAL A 81 -1.92 7.56 6.32
N THR A 82 -1.37 8.76 6.28
CA THR A 82 -1.60 9.79 7.30
C THR A 82 -2.97 10.45 7.19
N GLU A 83 -3.55 10.54 6.00
CA GLU A 83 -4.90 11.08 5.79
C GLU A 83 -5.99 10.06 6.17
N ASN A 84 -5.77 8.79 5.86
CA ASN A 84 -6.76 7.71 6.06
C ASN A 84 -6.47 6.87 7.31
N THR A 85 -6.49 7.53 8.46
CA THR A 85 -6.26 6.87 9.76
C THR A 85 -7.47 6.07 10.25
N ALA A 86 -7.24 5.06 11.10
CA ALA A 86 -8.32 4.31 11.75
C ALA A 86 -9.26 5.21 12.56
N ARG A 87 -8.73 6.30 13.13
CA ARG A 87 -9.52 7.33 13.81
C ARG A 87 -10.45 8.07 12.84
N ALA A 88 -9.92 8.55 11.72
CA ALA A 88 -10.70 9.25 10.70
C ALA A 88 -11.82 8.35 10.15
N TRP A 89 -11.54 7.07 9.90
CA TRP A 89 -12.55 6.09 9.49
C TRP A 89 -13.64 5.92 10.56
N GLY A 90 -13.26 5.78 11.83
CA GLY A 90 -14.21 5.63 12.93
C GLY A 90 -15.12 6.84 13.08
N GLU A 91 -14.57 8.06 12.99
CA GLU A 91 -15.34 9.31 13.03
C GLU A 91 -16.32 9.41 11.84
N SER A 92 -15.90 9.05 10.63
CA SER A 92 -16.76 9.00 9.43
C SER A 92 -17.90 7.99 9.59
N PHE A 93 -17.60 6.79 10.09
CA PHE A 93 -18.60 5.75 10.30
C PHE A 93 -19.68 6.18 11.31
N PHE A 94 -19.29 6.80 12.42
CA PHE A 94 -20.25 7.32 13.39
C PHE A 94 -21.09 8.48 12.84
N GLN A 95 -20.52 9.34 12.00
CA GLN A 95 -21.29 10.39 11.32
C GLN A 95 -22.34 9.82 10.38
N GLU A 96 -21.99 8.84 9.55
CA GLU A 96 -22.94 8.18 8.65
C GLU A 96 -24.06 7.48 9.41
N LEU A 97 -23.75 6.83 10.53
CA LEU A 97 -24.72 6.12 11.37
C LEU A 97 -25.65 7.05 12.15
N GLN A 98 -25.24 8.30 12.41
CA GLN A 98 -26.11 9.32 13.00
C GLN A 98 -26.98 10.04 11.96
N LEU A 99 -26.63 9.91 10.68
CA LEU A 99 -27.38 10.47 9.55
C LEU A 99 -28.40 9.48 8.96
N SER A 100 -28.41 8.21 9.42
CA SER A 100 -29.36 7.15 9.07
C SER A 100 -30.47 6.99 10.10
#